data_AF-A0A383RK91-F1
#
_entry.id   AF-A0A383RK91-F1
#
_cell.length_a   1.000
_cell.length_b   1.000
_cell.length_c   1.000
_cell.angle_alpha   90.00
_cell.angle_beta   90.00
_cell.angle_gamma   90.00
#
_symmetry.space_group_name_H-M   'P 1'
#
loop_
_entity.id
_entity.type
_entity.pdbx_description
1 polymer ?
#
loop_
_entity_poly.entity_id
_entity_poly.type
_entity_poly.pdbx_seq_one_letter_code
_entity_poly.pdbx_strand_id
1 'polypeptide(L)'
;MTISLLYHTWEQQLIKFTISELSHDIHFPKKALHFGHVQSVFQLHGVSITKTNAWKKIRELKQLTNTIKHGDGDSADKLRKLRPDFFQSEFFNDTDTLELLGSVLLDGYTLKVKDDDFLDYVNSTISFWDEMPERAYADIDSVLEAINK
;
A
#
# COMPACT_ATOMS: atom_id res chain seq x y z
N MET A 1 10.93 -4.76 -11.10
CA MET A 1 10.20 -4.01 -10.07
C MET A 1 10.68 -4.52 -8.71
N THR A 2 11.17 -3.64 -7.84
CA THR A 2 11.67 -4.04 -6.50
C THR A 2 10.55 -3.96 -5.47
N ILE A 3 10.63 -4.77 -4.41
CA ILE A 3 9.62 -4.76 -3.34
C ILE A 3 9.44 -3.36 -2.72
N SER A 4 10.52 -2.58 -2.64
CA SER A 4 10.55 -1.20 -2.14
C SER A 4 9.67 -0.20 -2.92
N LEU A 5 9.26 -0.56 -4.14
CA LEU A 5 8.39 0.25 -5.00
C LEU A 5 7.01 -0.37 -5.23
N LEU A 6 6.76 -1.60 -4.77
CA LEU A 6 5.57 -2.36 -5.11
C LEU A 6 4.29 -1.70 -4.57
N TYR A 7 4.26 -1.32 -3.28
CA TYR A 7 3.12 -0.59 -2.69
C TYR A 7 2.81 0.69 -3.47
N HIS A 8 3.83 1.50 -3.77
CA HIS A 8 3.63 2.77 -4.46
C HIS A 8 3.19 2.56 -5.91
N THR A 9 3.65 1.50 -6.56
CA THR A 9 3.20 1.14 -7.91
C THR A 9 1.71 0.82 -7.88
N TRP A 10 1.27 -0.02 -6.95
CA TRP A 10 -0.15 -0.34 -6.75
C TRP A 10 -0.98 0.90 -6.38
N GLU A 11 -0.51 1.73 -5.44
CA GLU A 11 -1.19 2.96 -5.02
C GLU A 11 -1.38 3.93 -6.19
N GLN A 12 -0.34 4.13 -7.01
CA GLN A 12 -0.41 4.98 -8.19
C GLN A 12 -1.26 4.38 -9.31
N GLN A 13 -1.29 3.05 -9.46
CA GLN A 13 -2.23 2.38 -10.37
C GLN A 13 -3.67 2.67 -9.97
N LEU A 14 -4.00 2.55 -8.68
CA LEU A 14 -5.34 2.82 -8.17
C LEU A 14 -5.74 4.29 -8.37
N ILE A 15 -4.86 5.24 -8.05
CA ILE A 15 -5.10 6.67 -8.29
C ILE A 15 -5.30 6.94 -9.78
N LYS A 16 -4.43 6.40 -10.64
CA LYS A 16 -4.51 6.60 -12.09
C LYS A 16 -5.81 6.03 -12.65
N PHE A 17 -6.21 4.84 -12.20
CA PHE A 17 -7.48 4.22 -12.58
C PHE A 17 -8.65 5.13 -12.22
N THR A 18 -8.75 5.59 -10.97
CA THR A 18 -9.84 6.49 -10.54
C THR A 18 -9.89 7.78 -11.35
N ILE A 19 -8.74 8.41 -11.59
CA ILE A 19 -8.69 9.62 -12.42
C ILE A 19 -9.18 9.31 -13.83
N SER A 20 -8.75 8.20 -14.43
CA SER A 20 -9.14 7.80 -15.78
C SER A 20 -10.65 7.62 -15.90
N GLU A 21 -11.25 6.88 -14.96
CA GLU A 21 -12.70 6.62 -14.97
C GLU A 21 -13.51 7.90 -14.76
N LEU A 22 -13.15 8.72 -13.78
CA LEU A 22 -13.86 9.97 -13.51
C LEU A 22 -13.67 11.01 -14.62
N SER A 23 -12.57 10.95 -15.38
CA SER A 23 -12.29 11.92 -16.45
C SER A 23 -13.25 11.80 -17.65
N HIS A 24 -14.07 10.75 -17.71
CA HIS A 24 -15.12 10.64 -18.71
C HIS A 24 -16.24 11.67 -18.49
N ASP A 25 -16.57 11.96 -17.22
CA ASP A 25 -17.68 12.86 -16.85
C ASP A 25 -17.21 14.17 -16.19
N ILE A 26 -15.99 14.19 -15.64
CA ILE A 26 -15.46 15.29 -14.83
C ILE A 26 -14.13 15.80 -15.42
N HIS A 27 -13.99 17.12 -15.57
CA HIS A 27 -12.71 17.70 -15.94
C HIS A 27 -11.83 17.95 -14.71
N PHE A 28 -10.68 17.28 -14.64
CA PHE A 28 -9.70 17.50 -13.58
C PHE A 28 -8.63 18.51 -14.02
N PRO A 29 -8.41 19.62 -13.30
CA PRO A 29 -7.16 20.36 -13.43
C PRO A 29 -6.00 19.43 -12.99
N LYS A 30 -4.84 19.55 -13.65
CA LYS A 30 -3.67 18.65 -13.53
C LYS A 30 -3.51 17.96 -12.16
N LYS A 31 -3.69 16.62 -12.13
CA LYS A 31 -3.34 15.66 -11.06
C LYS A 31 -3.68 16.10 -9.62
N ALA A 32 -4.94 15.94 -9.20
CA ALA A 32 -5.43 16.42 -7.91
C ALA A 32 -5.83 15.35 -6.87
N LEU A 33 -5.90 14.06 -7.23
CA LEU A 33 -6.41 13.05 -6.30
C LEU A 33 -5.30 12.43 -5.44
N HIS A 34 -5.43 12.61 -4.12
CA HIS A 34 -4.68 11.87 -3.13
C HIS A 34 -5.34 10.51 -2.87
N PHE A 35 -4.59 9.57 -2.29
CA PHE A 35 -5.11 8.23 -1.97
C PHE A 35 -6.39 8.30 -1.11
N GLY A 36 -6.46 9.23 -0.15
CA GLY A 36 -7.66 9.44 0.68
C GLY A 36 -8.91 9.76 -0.15
N HIS A 37 -8.80 10.64 -1.15
CA HIS A 37 -9.92 10.96 -2.05
C HIS A 37 -10.35 9.72 -2.84
N VAL A 38 -9.38 8.93 -3.31
CA VAL A 38 -9.66 7.68 -4.02
C VAL A 38 -10.46 6.71 -3.14
N GLN A 39 -10.10 6.56 -1.85
CA GLN A 39 -10.88 5.71 -0.93
C GLN A 39 -12.33 6.21 -0.81
N SER A 40 -12.53 7.52 -0.68
CA SER A 40 -13.87 8.13 -0.61
C SER A 40 -14.68 7.88 -1.89
N VAL A 41 -14.05 8.04 -3.06
CA VAL A 41 -14.70 7.78 -4.35
C VAL A 41 -15.16 6.32 -4.44
N PHE A 42 -14.29 5.36 -4.14
CA PHE A 42 -14.67 3.94 -4.15
C PHE A 42 -15.83 3.66 -3.17
N GLN A 43 -15.78 4.26 -1.98
CA GLN A 43 -16.83 4.10 -0.98
C GLN A 43 -18.19 4.68 -1.44
N LEU A 44 -18.19 5.80 -2.15
CA LEU A 44 -19.39 6.38 -2.77
C LEU A 44 -19.97 5.48 -3.86
N HIS A 45 -19.12 4.76 -4.58
CA HIS A 45 -19.52 3.74 -5.56
C HIS A 45 -19.94 2.41 -4.91
N GLY A 46 -20.06 2.36 -3.58
CA GLY A 46 -20.42 1.14 -2.83
C GLY A 46 -19.29 0.12 -2.70
N VAL A 47 -18.08 0.45 -3.12
CA VAL A 47 -16.91 -0.45 -3.08
C VAL A 47 -16.07 -0.16 -1.85
N SER A 48 -16.07 -1.09 -0.90
CA SER A 48 -15.27 -0.94 0.32
C SER A 48 -13.90 -1.61 0.16
N ILE A 49 -12.94 -0.88 -0.43
CA ILE A 49 -11.59 -1.41 -0.70
C ILE A 49 -10.87 -1.93 0.56
N THR A 50 -11.22 -1.40 1.73
CA THR A 50 -10.66 -1.78 3.03
C THR A 50 -11.15 -3.14 3.53
N LYS A 51 -12.22 -3.67 2.92
CA LYS A 51 -12.81 -4.97 3.25
C LYS A 51 -12.40 -6.08 2.28
N THR A 52 -11.58 -5.78 1.27
CA THR A 52 -10.99 -6.80 0.39
C THR A 52 -10.07 -7.71 1.18
N ASN A 53 -9.99 -8.98 0.79
CA ASN A 53 -9.09 -9.97 1.38
C ASN A 53 -7.62 -9.54 1.21
N ALA A 54 -7.30 -8.96 0.04
CA ALA A 54 -5.97 -8.42 -0.26
C ALA A 54 -5.55 -7.25 0.65
N TRP A 55 -6.51 -6.51 1.22
CA TRP A 55 -6.25 -5.23 1.90
C TRP A 55 -5.20 -5.36 3.01
N LYS A 56 -5.36 -6.36 3.89
CA LYS A 56 -4.46 -6.54 5.05
C LYS A 56 -3.01 -6.70 4.58
N LYS A 57 -2.78 -7.50 3.54
CA LYS A 57 -1.44 -7.78 3.02
C LYS A 57 -0.85 -6.57 2.28
N ILE A 58 -1.66 -5.81 1.57
CA ILE A 58 -1.24 -4.54 0.95
C ILE A 58 -0.88 -3.49 2.01
N ARG A 59 -1.58 -3.45 3.15
CA ARG A 59 -1.25 -2.55 4.26
C ARG A 59 0.01 -2.96 5.01
N GLU A 60 0.27 -4.26 5.13
CA GLU A 60 1.56 -4.78 5.58
C GLU A 60 2.69 -4.37 4.63
N LEU A 61 2.49 -4.55 3.32
CA LEU A 61 3.44 -4.12 2.28
C LEU A 61 3.74 -2.62 2.37
N LYS A 62 2.74 -1.77 2.64
CA LYS A 62 2.96 -0.34 2.87
C LYS A 62 3.96 -0.10 3.99
N GLN A 63 3.79 -0.77 5.15
CA GLN A 63 4.70 -0.60 6.28
C GLN A 63 6.10 -1.04 5.88
N LEU A 64 6.24 -2.21 5.23
CA LEU A 64 7.52 -2.71 4.74
C LEU A 64 8.21 -1.72 3.80
N THR A 65 7.51 -1.22 2.78
CA THR A 65 8.11 -0.26 1.83
C THR A 65 8.53 1.04 2.50
N ASN A 66 7.77 1.52 3.49
CA ASN A 66 8.11 2.71 4.24
C ASN A 66 9.32 2.47 5.16
N THR A 67 9.40 1.33 5.83
CA THR A 67 10.55 0.94 6.66
C THR A 67 11.81 0.81 5.82
N ILE A 68 11.74 0.19 4.63
CA ILE A 68 12.89 0.13 3.71
C ILE A 68 13.39 1.55 3.37
N LYS A 69 12.49 2.49 3.14
CA LYS A 69 12.84 3.86 2.71
C LYS A 69 13.33 4.76 3.83
N HIS A 70 12.70 4.67 5.00
CA HIS A 70 12.87 5.63 6.08
C HIS A 70 13.63 5.05 7.28
N GLY A 71 13.89 3.75 7.29
CA GLY A 71 14.53 3.08 8.43
C GLY A 71 13.57 2.96 9.61
N ASP A 72 14.11 3.16 10.81
CA ASP A 72 13.38 3.01 12.06
C ASP A 72 12.45 4.21 12.34
N GLY A 73 11.19 3.91 12.67
CA GLY A 73 10.14 4.90 12.91
C GLY A 73 8.74 4.27 12.86
N ASP A 74 7.69 5.09 12.75
CA ASP A 74 6.29 4.64 12.88
C ASP A 74 5.90 3.43 12.02
N SER A 75 6.45 3.33 10.80
CA SER A 75 6.17 2.19 9.92
C SER A 75 6.91 0.93 10.37
N ALA A 76 8.14 1.07 10.87
CA ALA A 76 8.90 -0.03 11.47
C ALA A 76 8.20 -0.55 12.73
N ASP A 77 7.71 0.33 13.61
CA ASP A 77 6.97 -0.06 14.82
C ASP A 77 5.70 -0.85 14.52
N LYS A 78 4.98 -0.46 13.46
CA LYS A 78 3.81 -1.20 12.99
C LYS A 78 4.22 -2.53 12.37
N LEU A 79 5.30 -2.55 11.60
CA LEU A 79 5.80 -3.76 10.96
C LEU A 79 6.32 -4.77 11.98
N ARG A 80 7.00 -4.36 13.05
CA ARG A 80 7.43 -5.23 14.17
C ARG A 80 6.27 -5.99 14.79
N LYS A 81 5.10 -5.37 14.89
CA LYS A 81 3.88 -6.01 15.41
C LYS A 81 3.25 -7.00 14.43
N LEU A 82 3.41 -6.76 13.12
CA LEU A 82 2.81 -7.58 12.06
C LEU A 82 3.71 -8.75 11.65
N ARG A 83 5.01 -8.48 11.54
CA ARG A 83 6.07 -9.35 11.02
C ARG A 83 7.35 -9.20 11.87
N PRO A 84 7.31 -9.58 13.17
CA PRO A 84 8.49 -9.53 14.03
C PRO A 84 9.64 -10.38 13.48
N ASP A 85 9.31 -11.43 12.72
CA ASP A 85 10.26 -12.31 12.04
C ASP A 85 11.20 -11.57 11.07
N PHE A 86 10.79 -10.42 10.52
CA PHE A 86 11.65 -9.60 9.66
C PHE A 86 12.82 -8.95 10.38
N PHE A 87 12.74 -8.81 11.70
CA PHE A 87 13.71 -8.06 12.52
C PHE A 87 14.58 -8.97 13.38
N GLN A 88 14.31 -10.27 13.45
CA GLN A 88 15.04 -11.18 14.32
C GLN A 88 16.41 -11.52 13.73
N SER A 89 17.50 -11.40 14.48
CA SER A 89 18.83 -11.90 14.09
C SER A 89 18.90 -13.45 14.12
N GLU A 90 19.72 -14.05 13.25
CA GLU A 90 19.99 -15.52 13.32
C GLU A 90 21.13 -15.84 14.29
N PHE A 91 21.98 -14.85 14.56
CA PHE A 91 23.23 -15.02 15.31
C PHE A 91 23.11 -14.58 16.76
N PHE A 92 22.16 -13.69 17.05
CA PHE A 92 21.95 -13.11 18.37
C PHE A 92 20.47 -13.21 18.75
N ASN A 93 20.18 -13.96 19.80
CA ASN A 93 18.81 -14.01 20.33
C ASN A 93 18.39 -12.62 20.82
N ASP A 94 17.11 -12.30 20.66
CA ASP A 94 16.47 -11.07 21.14
C ASP A 94 17.11 -9.76 20.63
N THR A 95 17.81 -9.81 19.49
CA THR A 95 18.39 -8.62 18.86
C THR A 95 17.59 -8.22 17.62
N ASP A 96 17.05 -6.99 17.64
CA ASP A 96 16.42 -6.36 16.49
C ASP A 96 17.49 -5.88 15.50
N THR A 97 17.47 -6.43 14.28
CA THR A 97 18.47 -6.14 13.25
C THR A 97 18.38 -4.71 12.74
N LEU A 98 17.20 -4.09 12.75
CA LEU A 98 17.03 -2.69 12.34
C LEU A 98 17.58 -1.74 13.39
N GLU A 99 17.35 -1.99 14.68
CA GLU A 99 17.93 -1.18 15.75
C GLU A 99 19.47 -1.24 15.72
N LEU A 100 20.03 -2.41 15.41
CA LEU A 100 21.47 -2.62 15.37
C LEU A 100 22.15 -1.94 14.17
N LEU A 101 21.57 -2.07 12.98
CA LEU A 101 22.20 -1.67 11.71
C LEU A 101 21.71 -0.32 11.18
N GLY A 102 20.52 0.12 11.59
CA GLY A 102 19.96 1.45 11.34
C GLY A 102 19.48 1.75 9.91
N SER A 103 20.12 1.17 8.87
CA SER A 103 19.82 1.51 7.46
C SER A 103 19.56 0.29 6.59
N VAL A 104 18.30 0.16 6.15
CA VAL A 104 17.86 -0.98 5.32
C VAL A 104 18.44 -0.97 3.90
N LEU A 105 18.59 0.20 3.29
CA LEU A 105 19.06 0.30 1.89
C LEU A 105 20.57 0.12 1.75
N LEU A 106 21.33 0.32 2.83
CA LEU A 106 22.78 0.16 2.84
C LEU A 106 23.20 -1.23 3.33
N ASP A 107 22.36 -1.87 4.15
CA ASP A 107 22.62 -3.18 4.70
C ASP A 107 21.40 -4.11 4.54
N GLY A 108 21.52 -5.07 3.62
CA GLY A 108 20.47 -6.03 3.30
C GLY A 108 20.15 -7.02 4.44
N TYR A 109 20.98 -7.10 5.49
CA TYR A 109 20.72 -7.93 6.66
C TYR A 109 19.79 -7.24 7.68
N THR A 110 19.48 -5.96 7.47
CA THR A 110 18.63 -5.15 8.35
C THR A 110 17.19 -5.63 8.39
N LEU A 111 16.64 -6.11 7.26
CA LEU A 111 15.30 -6.69 7.17
C LEU A 111 15.35 -8.02 6.42
N LYS A 112 14.82 -9.07 7.05
CA LYS A 112 14.81 -10.42 6.52
C LYS A 112 13.54 -10.73 5.75
N VAL A 113 13.41 -10.09 4.59
CA VAL A 113 12.33 -10.39 3.65
C VAL A 113 12.74 -11.56 2.77
N LYS A 114 11.90 -12.60 2.68
CA LYS A 114 12.15 -13.77 1.83
C LYS A 114 11.52 -13.60 0.44
N ASP A 115 11.96 -14.40 -0.51
CA ASP A 115 11.38 -14.41 -1.86
C ASP A 115 9.89 -14.79 -1.84
N ASP A 116 9.49 -15.72 -0.97
CA ASP A 116 8.08 -16.10 -0.77
C ASP A 116 7.24 -14.91 -0.29
N ASP A 117 7.78 -14.06 0.60
CA ASP A 117 7.09 -12.84 1.02
C ASP A 117 6.86 -11.90 -0.16
N PHE A 118 7.87 -11.75 -1.02
CA PHE A 118 7.75 -10.93 -2.22
C PHE A 118 6.65 -11.46 -3.14
N LEU A 119 6.60 -12.76 -3.40
CA LEU A 119 5.56 -13.39 -4.22
C LEU A 119 4.17 -13.19 -3.60
N ASP A 120 4.03 -13.36 -2.29
CA ASP A 120 2.77 -13.13 -1.57
C ASP A 120 2.28 -11.69 -1.73
N TYR A 121 3.18 -10.71 -1.64
CA TYR A 121 2.83 -9.31 -1.84
C TYR A 121 2.41 -9.01 -3.28
N VAL A 122 3.13 -9.55 -4.26
CA VAL A 122 2.77 -9.39 -5.68
C VAL A 122 1.39 -10.00 -5.94
N ASN A 123 1.16 -11.23 -5.50
CA ASN A 123 -0.12 -11.91 -5.65
C ASN A 123 -1.26 -11.13 -4.98
N SER A 124 -1.02 -10.55 -3.81
CA SER A 124 -2.02 -9.73 -3.11
C SER A 124 -2.36 -8.44 -3.88
N THR A 125 -1.39 -7.80 -4.52
CA THR A 125 -1.66 -6.62 -5.36
C THR A 125 -2.47 -6.96 -6.61
N ILE A 126 -2.34 -8.18 -7.14
CA ILE A 126 -3.13 -8.69 -8.27
C ILE A 126 -4.53 -9.04 -7.78
N SER A 127 -4.64 -9.84 -6.71
CA SER A 127 -5.93 -10.30 -6.18
C SER A 127 -6.83 -9.15 -5.73
N PHE A 128 -6.26 -8.03 -5.30
CA PHE A 128 -7.02 -6.81 -5.04
C PHE A 128 -7.90 -6.40 -6.23
N TRP A 129 -7.37 -6.48 -7.45
CA TRP A 129 -8.12 -6.13 -8.66
C TRP A 129 -9.14 -7.19 -9.03
N ASP A 130 -8.86 -8.47 -8.76
CA ASP A 130 -9.81 -9.56 -8.97
C ASP A 130 -11.05 -9.47 -8.06
N GLU A 131 -10.91 -8.79 -6.91
CA GLU A 131 -12.01 -8.52 -5.97
C GLU A 131 -12.86 -7.29 -6.34
N MET A 132 -12.45 -6.49 -7.35
CA MET A 132 -13.20 -5.32 -7.76
C MET A 132 -14.42 -5.72 -8.62
N PRO A 133 -15.58 -5.07 -8.44
CA PRO A 133 -16.72 -5.30 -9.32
C PRO A 133 -16.45 -4.78 -10.73
N GLU A 134 -17.07 -5.40 -11.74
CA GLU A 134 -16.97 -4.93 -13.13
C GLU A 134 -17.57 -3.53 -13.31
N ARG A 135 -18.62 -3.21 -12.54
CA ARG A 135 -19.30 -1.91 -12.57
C ARG A 135 -19.67 -1.48 -11.17
N ALA A 136 -19.52 -0.18 -10.93
CA ALA A 136 -19.95 0.48 -9.72
C ALA A 136 -20.49 1.86 -10.08
N TYR A 137 -21.48 2.34 -9.35
CA TYR A 137 -22.20 3.57 -9.70
C TYR A 137 -22.26 4.48 -8.48
N ALA A 138 -22.11 5.78 -8.72
CA ALA A 138 -22.27 6.82 -7.72
C ALA A 138 -22.97 8.04 -8.32
N ASP A 139 -23.53 8.86 -7.45
CA ASP A 139 -24.01 10.18 -7.79
C ASP A 139 -22.83 11.14 -8.04
N ILE A 140 -22.86 11.88 -9.16
CA ILE A 140 -21.73 12.72 -9.59
C ILE A 140 -21.50 13.91 -8.65
N ASP A 141 -22.57 14.50 -8.11
CA ASP A 141 -22.47 15.64 -7.20
C ASP A 141 -21.79 15.23 -5.90
N SER A 142 -22.12 14.05 -5.38
CA SER A 142 -21.47 13.45 -4.22
C SER A 142 -19.98 13.19 -4.46
N VAL A 143 -19.62 12.73 -5.66
CA VAL A 143 -18.21 12.52 -6.05
C VAL A 143 -17.46 13.86 -6.12
N LEU A 144 -18.06 14.88 -6.73
CA LEU A 144 -17.48 16.22 -6.83
C LEU A 144 -17.27 16.85 -5.45
N GLU A 145 -18.19 16.66 -4.51
CA GLU A 145 -18.02 17.15 -3.14
C GLU A 145 -16.84 16.45 -2.44
N ALA A 146 -16.69 15.14 -2.63
CA ALA A 146 -15.65 14.35 -1.98
C ALA A 146 -14.23 14.65 -2.49
N ILE A 147 -14.07 15.03 -3.76
CA ILE A 147 -12.76 15.37 -4.35
C ILE A 147 -12.32 16.81 -4.07
N ASN A 148 -13.25 17.70 -3.68
CA ASN A 148 -12.99 19.12 -3.41
C ASN A 148 -12.80 19.44 -1.92
N LYS A 149 -13.00 18.46 -1.03
CA LYS A 149 -12.68 18.55 0.41
C LYS A 149 -11.20 18.29 0.66
#